data_AF-A0A3R7UBD9-F1
#
_entry.id   AF-A0A3R7UBD9-F1
#
_cell.length_a   1.000
_cell.length_b   1.000
_cell.length_c   1.000
_cell.angle_alpha   90.00
_cell.angle_beta   90.00
_cell.angle_gamma   90.00
#
_symmetry.space_group_name_H-M   'P 1'
#
loop_
_entity.id
_entity.type
_entity.pdbx_description
1 polymer ?
#
loop_
_entity_poly.entity_id
_entity_poly.type
_entity_poly.pdbx_seq_one_letter_code
_entity_poly.pdbx_strand_id
1 'polypeptide(L)'
;MSTTNPAIHQERRKLLIDATITAVAEYGLSKVTLAKISSIAGLTAGTVNFHFESKEALLLDTLRFVSEEFDRSVANALKKAGADPSKRLAAIIDASLDPEITEHRKMAVWHAFDSESRGRQDYQRIRGSLDKQNFKLILNLCEQIIRQASKQSEIDARAIANAISGITEEVWKEILFAGEDYDRDDARYVCLCFLASIFPWCYAMPRKTDKDSYPATTISKATSNDINQVSRLFDLYRQFYEQGPDLALAQRYISEQITNDSSVIFIAWIGESEDRRAVGFTQLYSTFCSVEASPIWVLYDLYVEEDRRGKGIGKSLMQKAHQMAAESDASRIDLETAFDNVSAQALYESLGYEKDNEFYKYSFEL
;
A
#
# COMPACT_ATOMS: atom_id res chain seq x y z
N MET A 1 -2.94 -22.19 35.88
CA MET A 1 -2.14 -21.87 34.67
C MET A 1 -3.12 -21.59 33.55
N SER A 2 -3.30 -20.33 33.19
CA SER A 2 -4.28 -19.91 32.18
C SER A 2 -3.76 -20.29 30.79
N THR A 3 -4.48 -21.15 30.09
CA THR A 3 -4.22 -21.49 28.69
C THR A 3 -4.50 -20.27 27.83
N THR A 4 -3.47 -19.46 27.58
CA THR A 4 -3.56 -18.32 26.66
C THR A 4 -3.95 -18.84 25.27
N ASN A 5 -5.06 -18.34 24.72
CA ASN A 5 -5.51 -18.69 23.37
C ASN A 5 -4.36 -18.42 22.37
N PRO A 6 -3.88 -19.43 21.62
CA PRO A 6 -2.77 -19.28 20.68
C PRO A 6 -2.98 -18.15 19.66
N ALA A 7 -4.22 -17.91 19.24
CA ALA A 7 -4.56 -16.84 18.31
C ALA A 7 -4.31 -15.45 18.91
N ILE A 8 -4.75 -15.22 20.14
CA ILE A 8 -4.52 -13.96 20.87
C ILE A 8 -3.02 -13.74 21.11
N HIS A 9 -2.28 -14.82 21.38
CA HIS A 9 -0.84 -14.74 21.56
C HIS A 9 -0.12 -14.32 20.26
N GLN A 10 -0.54 -14.86 19.12
CA GLN A 10 0.04 -14.52 17.82
C GLN A 10 -0.32 -13.09 17.39
N GLU A 11 -1.56 -12.66 17.61
CA GLU A 11 -2.03 -11.31 17.34
C GLU A 11 -1.23 -10.27 18.13
N ARG A 12 -1.04 -10.50 19.43
CA ARG A 12 -0.22 -9.61 20.28
C ARG A 12 1.23 -9.56 19.85
N ARG A 13 1.80 -10.68 19.39
CA ARG A 13 3.15 -10.68 18.81
C ARG A 13 3.22 -9.83 17.54
N LYS A 14 2.21 -9.89 16.66
CA LYS A 14 2.14 -9.05 15.46
C LYS A 14 2.06 -7.56 15.81
N LEU A 15 1.21 -7.19 16.79
CA LEU A 15 1.11 -5.82 17.29
C LEU A 15 2.44 -5.30 17.83
N LEU A 16 3.16 -6.12 18.61
CA LEU A 16 4.47 -5.74 19.15
C LEU A 16 5.53 -5.59 18.06
N ILE A 17 5.49 -6.40 17.00
CA ILE A 17 6.38 -6.25 15.84
C ILE A 17 6.08 -4.94 15.11
N ASP A 18 4.81 -4.64 14.81
CA ASP A 18 4.41 -3.40 14.14
C ASP A 18 4.77 -2.14 14.95
N ALA A 19 4.54 -2.18 16.26
CA ALA A 19 4.97 -1.13 17.18
C ALA A 19 6.50 -0.98 17.23
N THR A 20 7.25 -2.08 17.05
CA THR A 20 8.72 -2.05 16.97
C THR A 20 9.18 -1.42 15.66
N ILE A 21 8.53 -1.73 14.53
CA ILE A 21 8.79 -1.09 13.23
C ILE A 21 8.62 0.43 13.35
N THR A 22 7.48 0.86 13.91
CA THR A 22 7.19 2.28 14.16
C THR A 22 8.22 2.93 15.08
N ALA A 23 8.57 2.28 16.20
CA ALA A 23 9.57 2.80 17.13
C ALA A 23 10.96 2.97 16.50
N VAL A 24 11.37 2.03 15.64
CA VAL A 24 12.65 2.11 14.93
C VAL A 24 12.62 3.24 13.91
N ALA A 25 11.53 3.39 13.15
CA ALA A 25 11.38 4.45 12.16
C ALA A 25 11.40 5.85 12.77
N GLU A 26 10.70 6.06 13.89
CA GLU A 26 10.61 7.38 14.53
C GLU A 26 11.83 7.75 15.38
N TYR A 27 12.44 6.77 16.06
CA TYR A 27 13.44 7.06 17.09
C TYR A 27 14.83 6.49 16.81
N GLY A 28 14.95 5.56 15.85
CA GLY A 28 16.18 4.80 15.58
C GLY A 28 16.50 3.74 16.65
N LEU A 29 17.28 2.72 16.26
CA LEU A 29 17.58 1.53 17.08
C LEU A 29 18.07 1.82 18.50
N SER A 30 18.93 2.84 18.66
CA SER A 30 19.56 3.18 19.94
C SER A 30 18.56 3.71 20.97
N LYS A 31 17.50 4.40 20.53
CA LYS A 31 16.49 5.03 21.42
C LYS A 31 15.25 4.18 21.65
N VAL A 32 15.12 3.03 20.98
CA VAL A 32 14.02 2.08 21.19
C VAL A 32 14.12 1.46 22.59
N THR A 33 13.01 1.37 23.31
CA THR A 33 12.90 0.66 24.59
C THR A 33 11.62 -0.18 24.62
N LEU A 34 11.58 -1.23 25.44
CA LEU A 34 10.37 -2.05 25.60
C LEU A 34 9.17 -1.21 26.09
N ALA A 35 9.41 -0.18 26.90
CA ALA A 35 8.37 0.74 27.36
C ALA A 35 7.80 1.62 26.23
N LYS A 36 8.65 2.08 25.30
CA LYS A 36 8.17 2.78 24.09
C LYS A 36 7.35 1.86 23.21
N ILE A 37 7.85 0.65 22.94
CA ILE A 37 7.15 -0.32 22.11
C ILE A 37 5.80 -0.68 22.73
N SER A 38 5.74 -0.89 24.05
CA SER A 38 4.48 -1.19 24.73
C SER A 38 3.49 -0.03 24.61
N SER A 39 3.97 1.21 24.75
CA SER A 39 3.15 2.41 24.59
C SER A 39 2.57 2.53 23.19
N ILE A 40 3.39 2.33 22.15
CA ILE A 40 2.95 2.38 20.74
C ILE A 40 1.96 1.26 20.45
N ALA A 41 2.18 0.06 21.01
CA ALA A 41 1.27 -1.08 20.84
C ALA A 41 -0.05 -0.98 21.62
N GLY A 42 -0.22 0.03 22.48
CA GLY A 42 -1.36 0.10 23.41
C GLY A 42 -1.38 -1.03 24.45
N LEU A 43 -0.21 -1.60 24.78
CA LEU A 43 -0.05 -2.74 25.68
C LEU A 43 0.72 -2.36 26.95
N THR A 44 0.53 -3.14 28.01
CA THR A 44 1.31 -2.97 29.25
C THR A 44 2.73 -3.55 29.10
N ALA A 45 3.71 -2.98 29.80
CA ALA A 45 5.09 -3.49 29.80
C ALA A 45 5.17 -4.98 30.20
N GLY A 46 4.30 -5.42 31.12
CA GLY A 46 4.21 -6.84 31.51
C GLY A 46 3.78 -7.76 30.37
N THR A 47 2.97 -7.27 29.43
CA THR A 47 2.55 -8.04 28.24
C THR A 47 3.71 -8.24 27.29
N VAL A 48 4.60 -7.26 27.14
CA VAL A 48 5.78 -7.39 26.27
C VAL A 48 6.73 -8.47 26.80
N ASN A 49 7.03 -8.43 28.10
CA ASN A 49 7.90 -9.42 28.76
C ASN A 49 7.31 -10.83 28.74
N PHE A 50 6.00 -10.98 28.59
CA PHE A 50 5.35 -12.28 28.42
C PHE A 50 5.58 -12.87 27.01
N HIS A 51 5.73 -12.03 25.99
CA HIS A 51 5.90 -12.46 24.60
C HIS A 51 7.35 -12.45 24.11
N PHE A 52 8.21 -11.61 24.68
CA PHE A 52 9.61 -11.44 24.28
C PHE A 52 10.50 -11.30 25.52
N GLU A 53 11.58 -12.08 25.54
CA GLU A 53 12.50 -12.14 26.68
C GLU A 53 13.36 -10.87 26.83
N SER A 54 13.58 -10.14 25.73
CA SER A 54 14.39 -8.92 25.71
C SER A 54 14.05 -8.00 24.54
N LYS A 55 14.57 -6.75 24.60
CA LYS A 55 14.54 -5.81 23.46
C LYS A 55 15.20 -6.42 22.23
N GLU A 56 16.34 -7.08 22.43
CA GLU A 56 17.12 -7.69 21.36
C GLU A 56 16.36 -8.83 20.68
N ALA A 57 15.64 -9.67 21.46
CA ALA A 57 14.81 -10.73 20.92
C ALA A 57 13.69 -10.17 20.03
N LEU A 58 13.02 -9.10 20.49
CA LEU A 58 11.97 -8.43 19.74
C LEU A 58 12.49 -7.74 18.46
N LEU A 59 13.66 -7.09 18.53
CA LEU A 59 14.32 -6.50 17.36
C LEU A 59 14.69 -7.57 16.31
N LEU A 60 15.23 -8.72 16.75
CA LEU A 60 15.56 -9.83 15.85
C LEU A 60 14.31 -10.44 15.21
N ASP A 61 13.22 -10.60 15.96
CA ASP A 61 11.95 -11.09 15.43
C ASP A 61 11.31 -10.08 14.47
N THR A 62 11.48 -8.79 14.72
CA THR A 62 11.04 -7.72 13.80
C THR A 62 11.82 -7.78 12.49
N LEU A 63 13.16 -7.92 12.55
CA LEU A 63 13.98 -8.08 11.35
C LEU A 63 13.60 -9.33 10.56
N ARG A 64 13.37 -10.46 11.25
CA ARG A 64 12.88 -11.71 10.63
C ARG A 64 11.55 -11.50 9.94
N PHE A 65 10.60 -10.85 10.61
CA PHE A 65 9.28 -10.58 10.05
C PHE A 65 9.36 -9.80 8.75
N VAL A 66 10.08 -8.68 8.72
CA VAL A 66 10.24 -7.85 7.51
C VAL A 66 10.96 -8.63 6.40
N SER A 67 11.98 -9.41 6.75
CA SER A 67 12.73 -10.25 5.79
C SER A 67 11.85 -11.35 5.17
N GLU A 68 11.10 -12.08 6.00
CA GLU A 68 10.22 -13.18 5.56
C GLU A 68 9.01 -12.68 4.76
N GLU A 69 8.54 -11.46 5.04
CA GLU A 69 7.50 -10.81 4.27
C GLU A 69 8.01 -10.44 2.86
N PHE A 70 9.21 -9.88 2.76
CA PHE A 70 9.87 -9.62 1.48
C PHE A 70 10.07 -10.90 0.66
N ASP A 71 10.60 -11.95 1.30
CA ASP A 71 10.79 -13.27 0.66
C ASP A 71 9.50 -13.85 0.10
N ARG A 72 8.41 -13.77 0.88
CA ARG A 72 7.09 -14.23 0.42
C ARG A 72 6.59 -13.42 -0.77
N SER A 73 6.78 -12.09 -0.76
CA SER A 73 6.39 -11.24 -1.89
C SER A 73 7.15 -11.64 -3.16
N VAL A 74 8.48 -11.75 -3.08
CA VAL A 74 9.31 -12.20 -4.21
C VAL A 74 8.90 -13.59 -4.69
N ALA A 75 8.71 -14.56 -3.79
CA ALA A 75 8.29 -15.91 -4.16
C ALA A 75 6.93 -15.93 -4.88
N ASN A 76 5.97 -15.13 -4.41
CA ASN A 76 4.65 -14.98 -5.03
C ASN A 76 4.75 -14.33 -6.41
N ALA A 77 5.57 -13.27 -6.55
CA ALA A 77 5.81 -12.58 -7.81
C ALA A 77 6.44 -13.53 -8.85
N LEU A 78 7.44 -14.31 -8.44
CA LEU A 78 8.07 -15.32 -9.31
C LEU A 78 7.10 -16.42 -9.73
N LYS A 79 6.23 -16.89 -8.82
CA LYS A 79 5.21 -17.90 -9.13
C LYS A 79 4.23 -17.37 -10.19
N LYS A 80 3.80 -16.12 -10.07
CA LYS A 80 2.91 -15.46 -11.05
C LYS A 80 3.58 -15.24 -12.40
N ALA A 81 4.87 -14.91 -12.42
CA ALA A 81 5.64 -14.62 -13.64
C ALA A 81 5.90 -15.86 -14.52
N GLY A 82 5.82 -17.08 -13.95
CA GLY A 82 6.07 -18.32 -14.67
C GLY A 82 7.55 -18.59 -14.90
N ALA A 83 7.90 -19.27 -16.01
CA ALA A 83 9.25 -19.75 -16.28
C ALA A 83 10.15 -18.75 -17.03
N ASP A 84 9.58 -17.71 -17.62
CA ASP A 84 10.30 -16.74 -18.46
C ASP A 84 11.28 -15.89 -17.62
N PRO A 85 12.60 -15.93 -17.89
CA PRO A 85 13.58 -15.21 -17.07
C PRO A 85 13.39 -13.70 -17.05
N SER A 86 12.99 -13.09 -18.18
CA SER A 86 12.76 -11.66 -18.28
C SER A 86 11.54 -11.23 -17.47
N LYS A 87 10.43 -11.99 -17.55
CA LYS A 87 9.25 -11.72 -16.72
C LYS A 87 9.54 -11.90 -15.24
N ARG A 88 10.32 -12.91 -14.87
CA ARG A 88 10.74 -13.14 -13.48
C ARG A 88 11.60 -12.01 -12.95
N LEU A 89 12.54 -11.49 -13.75
CA LEU A 89 13.38 -10.36 -13.34
C LEU A 89 12.55 -9.08 -13.14
N ALA A 90 11.60 -8.79 -14.04
CA ALA A 90 10.65 -7.68 -13.83
C ALA A 90 9.78 -7.88 -12.59
N ALA A 91 9.32 -9.11 -12.32
CA ALA A 91 8.51 -9.42 -11.16
C ALA A 91 9.27 -9.21 -9.83
N ILE A 92 10.58 -9.43 -9.80
CA ILE A 92 11.41 -9.10 -8.63
C ILE A 92 11.44 -7.58 -8.41
N ILE A 93 11.60 -6.80 -9.48
CA ILE A 93 11.57 -5.33 -9.39
C ILE A 93 10.20 -4.86 -8.89
N ASP A 94 9.11 -5.41 -9.44
CA ASP A 94 7.75 -5.07 -9.02
C ASP A 94 7.52 -5.42 -7.53
N ALA A 95 8.01 -6.57 -7.06
CA ALA A 95 7.95 -6.94 -5.64
C ALA A 95 8.78 -6.00 -4.74
N SER A 96 9.93 -5.51 -5.23
CA SER A 96 10.75 -4.52 -4.52
C SER A 96 10.09 -3.13 -4.43
N LEU A 97 9.05 -2.87 -5.22
CA LEU A 97 8.30 -1.61 -5.22
C LEU A 97 6.92 -1.75 -4.55
N ASP A 98 6.57 -2.95 -4.08
CA ASP A 98 5.27 -3.21 -3.46
C ASP A 98 5.06 -2.33 -2.22
N PRO A 99 4.02 -1.48 -2.21
CA PRO A 99 3.79 -0.53 -1.12
C PRO A 99 3.51 -1.19 0.23
N GLU A 100 3.04 -2.44 0.27
CA GLU A 100 2.83 -3.13 1.55
C GLU A 100 4.14 -3.66 2.12
N ILE A 101 5.09 -3.99 1.25
CA ILE A 101 6.34 -4.68 1.61
C ILE A 101 7.45 -3.67 1.86
N THR A 102 7.56 -2.67 1.01
CA THR A 102 8.61 -1.65 1.05
C THR A 102 8.07 -0.31 1.50
N GLU A 103 7.18 -0.28 2.50
CA GLU A 103 6.78 0.97 3.15
C GLU A 103 7.94 1.59 3.96
N HIS A 104 7.88 2.90 4.17
CA HIS A 104 9.02 3.69 4.66
C HIS A 104 9.52 3.27 6.06
N ARG A 105 8.64 2.83 6.97
CA ARG A 105 9.05 2.37 8.31
C ARG A 105 9.80 1.03 8.23
N LYS A 106 9.36 0.11 7.38
CA LYS A 106 10.09 -1.13 7.04
C LYS A 106 11.44 -0.84 6.39
N MET A 107 11.54 0.17 5.52
CA MET A 107 12.82 0.60 4.97
C MET A 107 13.73 1.20 6.06
N ALA A 108 13.17 1.93 7.03
CA ALA A 108 13.93 2.45 8.16
C ALA A 108 14.49 1.30 9.02
N VAL A 109 13.69 0.26 9.27
CA VAL A 109 14.15 -0.98 9.90
C VAL A 109 15.27 -1.60 9.07
N TRP A 110 15.07 -1.80 7.78
CA TRP A 110 16.06 -2.43 6.90
C TRP A 110 17.43 -1.73 6.97
N HIS A 111 17.46 -0.41 6.77
CA HIS A 111 18.69 0.38 6.78
C HIS A 111 19.31 0.51 8.18
N ALA A 112 18.50 0.60 9.24
CA ALA A 112 19.03 0.67 10.59
C ALA A 112 19.81 -0.60 10.95
N PHE A 113 19.25 -1.77 10.64
CA PHE A 113 19.91 -3.05 10.90
C PHE A 113 21.09 -3.30 9.95
N ASP A 114 21.03 -2.84 8.68
CA ASP A 114 22.16 -2.87 7.76
C ASP A 114 23.37 -2.13 8.33
N SER A 115 23.16 -0.91 8.81
CA SER A 115 24.23 -0.04 9.31
C SER A 115 25.00 -0.67 10.49
N GLU A 116 24.34 -1.53 11.28
CA GLU A 116 24.94 -2.25 12.42
C GLU A 116 25.44 -3.66 12.07
N SER A 117 25.17 -4.17 10.85
CA SER A 117 25.39 -5.57 10.46
C SER A 117 26.84 -6.05 10.59
N ARG A 118 27.82 -5.16 10.38
CA ARG A 118 29.25 -5.47 10.58
C ARG A 118 29.60 -5.77 12.04
N GLY A 119 28.91 -5.15 12.99
CA GLY A 119 29.11 -5.34 14.43
C GLY A 119 28.23 -6.45 15.02
N ARG A 120 27.24 -6.95 14.28
CA ARG A 120 26.18 -7.85 14.75
C ARG A 120 26.04 -9.08 13.87
N GLN A 121 26.74 -10.16 14.24
CA GLN A 121 26.72 -11.42 13.48
C GLN A 121 25.33 -12.06 13.38
N ASP A 122 24.48 -11.86 14.38
CA ASP A 122 23.08 -12.27 14.39
C ASP A 122 22.28 -11.56 13.28
N TYR A 123 22.48 -10.25 13.10
CA TYR A 123 21.86 -9.50 11.99
C TYR A 123 22.40 -9.96 10.64
N GLN A 124 23.72 -10.16 10.56
CA GLN A 124 24.37 -10.63 9.33
C GLN A 124 23.90 -12.03 8.90
N ARG A 125 23.56 -12.92 9.84
CA ARG A 125 23.02 -14.24 9.51
C ARG A 125 21.64 -14.16 8.86
N ILE A 126 20.77 -13.28 9.38
CA ILE A 126 19.42 -13.09 8.87
C ILE A 126 19.49 -12.37 7.52
N ARG A 127 20.02 -11.15 7.50
CA ARG A 127 20.04 -10.31 6.29
C ARG A 127 21.08 -10.74 5.26
N GLY A 128 22.30 -11.04 5.70
CA GLY A 128 23.39 -11.36 4.78
C GLY A 128 23.21 -12.70 4.04
N SER A 129 22.35 -13.60 4.54
CA SER A 129 21.96 -14.79 3.76
C SER A 129 20.92 -14.44 2.70
N LEU A 130 19.93 -13.62 3.06
CA LEU A 130 18.88 -13.13 2.19
C LEU A 130 19.44 -12.28 1.03
N ASP A 131 20.27 -11.28 1.31
CA ASP A 131 20.88 -10.42 0.27
C ASP A 131 21.68 -11.25 -0.74
N LYS A 132 22.40 -12.27 -0.26
CA LYS A 132 23.16 -13.19 -1.12
C LYS A 132 22.24 -14.06 -1.98
N GLN A 133 21.13 -14.53 -1.44
CA GLN A 133 20.15 -15.32 -2.18
C GLN A 133 19.47 -14.49 -3.26
N ASN A 134 19.03 -13.28 -2.92
CA ASN A 134 18.43 -12.33 -3.86
C ASN A 134 19.40 -11.94 -4.98
N PHE A 135 20.65 -11.58 -4.64
CA PHE A 135 21.66 -11.28 -5.62
C PHE A 135 21.93 -12.47 -6.56
N LYS A 136 22.06 -13.68 -5.99
CA LYS A 136 22.28 -14.90 -6.78
C LYS A 136 21.11 -15.19 -7.72
N LEU A 137 19.89 -14.95 -7.27
CA LEU A 137 18.69 -15.09 -8.11
C LEU A 137 18.72 -14.12 -9.28
N ILE A 138 18.97 -12.83 -9.03
CA ILE A 138 19.08 -11.80 -10.08
C ILE A 138 20.20 -12.16 -11.06
N LEU A 139 21.37 -12.55 -10.56
CA LEU A 139 22.50 -12.98 -11.39
C LEU A 139 22.13 -14.15 -12.30
N ASN A 140 21.52 -15.20 -11.75
CA ASN A 140 21.10 -16.36 -12.54
C ASN A 140 20.07 -16.00 -13.62
N LEU A 141 19.18 -15.03 -13.36
CA LEU A 141 18.21 -14.56 -14.33
C LEU A 141 18.89 -13.75 -15.44
N CYS A 142 19.81 -12.84 -15.10
CA CYS A 142 20.63 -12.12 -16.07
C CYS A 142 21.42 -13.08 -16.96
N GLU A 143 22.08 -14.10 -16.38
CA GLU A 143 22.81 -15.13 -17.13
C GLU A 143 21.91 -15.87 -18.12
N GLN A 144 20.68 -16.23 -17.70
CA GLN A 144 19.70 -16.89 -18.58
C GLN A 144 19.24 -15.98 -19.73
N ILE A 145 18.89 -14.73 -19.45
CA ILE A 145 18.45 -13.75 -20.46
C ILE A 145 19.55 -13.53 -21.51
N ILE A 146 20.79 -13.31 -21.05
CA ILE A 146 21.95 -13.08 -21.93
C ILE A 146 22.26 -14.34 -22.74
N ARG A 147 22.20 -15.53 -22.13
CA ARG A 147 22.45 -16.80 -22.81
C ARG A 147 21.42 -17.11 -23.87
N GLN A 148 20.14 -16.82 -23.63
CA GLN A 148 19.06 -17.04 -24.61
C GLN A 148 19.21 -16.16 -25.86
N ALA A 149 19.83 -14.98 -25.73
CA ALA A 149 20.13 -14.08 -26.84
C ALA A 149 21.55 -14.25 -27.43
N SER A 150 22.34 -15.19 -26.91
CA SER A 150 23.76 -15.39 -27.30
C SER A 150 24.63 -14.12 -27.16
N LYS A 151 24.42 -13.35 -26.08
CA LYS A 151 25.07 -12.05 -25.83
C LYS A 151 26.20 -12.07 -24.78
N GLN A 152 26.70 -13.25 -24.41
CA GLN A 152 27.67 -13.42 -23.33
C GLN A 152 29.02 -12.72 -23.58
N SER A 153 29.39 -12.49 -24.83
CA SER A 153 30.61 -11.75 -25.21
C SER A 153 30.45 -10.24 -25.16
N GLU A 154 29.22 -9.74 -25.11
CA GLU A 154 28.89 -8.31 -25.16
C GLU A 154 28.49 -7.76 -23.79
N ILE A 155 27.91 -8.60 -22.91
CA ILE A 155 27.27 -8.17 -21.66
C ILE A 155 27.70 -9.08 -20.51
N ASP A 156 28.26 -8.48 -19.46
CA ASP A 156 28.61 -9.17 -18.23
C ASP A 156 27.41 -9.27 -17.28
N ALA A 157 26.92 -10.50 -17.05
CA ALA A 157 25.75 -10.74 -16.22
C ALA A 157 25.90 -10.26 -14.76
N ARG A 158 27.11 -10.31 -14.22
CA ARG A 158 27.40 -9.88 -12.84
C ARG A 158 27.40 -8.37 -12.71
N ALA A 159 27.94 -7.66 -13.70
CA ALA A 159 27.86 -6.21 -13.77
C ALA A 159 26.40 -5.75 -13.82
N ILE A 160 25.57 -6.39 -14.66
CA ILE A 160 24.14 -6.06 -14.74
C ILE A 160 23.41 -6.41 -13.44
N ALA A 161 23.67 -7.56 -12.83
CA ALA A 161 23.07 -7.92 -11.55
C ALA A 161 23.41 -6.91 -10.44
N ASN A 162 24.67 -6.45 -10.35
CA ASN A 162 25.07 -5.40 -9.43
C ASN A 162 24.34 -4.08 -9.70
N ALA A 163 24.19 -3.70 -10.97
CA ALA A 163 23.48 -2.47 -11.35
C ALA A 163 21.99 -2.53 -10.96
N ILE A 164 21.32 -3.67 -11.18
CA ILE A 164 19.91 -3.87 -10.78
C ILE A 164 19.77 -3.80 -9.26
N SER A 165 20.65 -4.50 -8.52
CA SER A 165 20.66 -4.41 -7.05
C SER A 165 20.92 -2.99 -6.55
N GLY A 166 21.82 -2.25 -7.20
CA GLY A 166 22.12 -0.85 -6.85
C GLY A 166 20.95 0.09 -7.10
N ILE A 167 20.24 -0.05 -8.23
CA ILE A 167 19.03 0.75 -8.51
C ILE A 167 17.94 0.43 -7.49
N THR A 168 17.75 -0.85 -7.14
CA THR A 168 16.77 -1.27 -6.13
C THR A 168 17.08 -0.66 -4.77
N GLU A 169 18.35 -0.67 -4.36
CA GLU A 169 18.80 -0.06 -3.10
C GLU A 169 18.58 1.45 -3.08
N GLU A 170 18.85 2.16 -4.19
CA GLU A 170 18.59 3.60 -4.26
C GLU A 170 17.09 3.90 -4.15
N VAL A 171 16.23 3.11 -4.79
CA VAL A 171 14.78 3.27 -4.66
C VAL A 171 14.31 3.06 -3.21
N TRP A 172 14.80 2.04 -2.52
CA TRP A 172 14.44 1.80 -1.11
C TRP A 172 14.85 2.95 -0.20
N LYS A 173 16.01 3.53 -0.48
CA LYS A 173 16.50 4.72 0.20
C LYS A 173 15.66 5.96 -0.12
N GLU A 174 15.22 6.15 -1.36
CA GLU A 174 14.31 7.25 -1.70
C GLU A 174 12.94 7.07 -1.04
N ILE A 175 12.40 5.84 -0.99
CA ILE A 175 11.17 5.53 -0.25
C ILE A 175 11.32 5.88 1.23
N LEU A 176 12.45 5.53 1.84
CA LEU A 176 12.73 5.89 3.24
C LEU A 176 12.64 7.40 3.46
N PHE A 177 13.13 8.21 2.54
CA PHE A 177 13.16 9.67 2.70
C PHE A 177 11.86 10.37 2.29
N ALA A 178 11.24 9.92 1.20
CA ALA A 178 10.01 10.52 0.67
C ALA A 178 8.75 10.03 1.40
N GLY A 179 8.82 8.89 2.10
CA GLY A 179 7.68 8.36 2.83
C GLY A 179 6.55 7.94 1.89
N GLU A 180 5.33 8.38 2.22
CA GLU A 180 4.13 8.07 1.45
C GLU A 180 4.04 8.81 0.12
N ASP A 181 4.75 9.93 -0.02
CA ASP A 181 4.78 10.74 -1.24
C ASP A 181 5.71 10.14 -2.32
N TYR A 182 6.36 9.00 -2.06
CA TYR A 182 7.26 8.39 -3.02
C TYR A 182 6.52 7.88 -4.25
N ASP A 183 6.98 8.31 -5.43
CA ASP A 183 6.36 7.90 -6.68
C ASP A 183 6.90 6.56 -7.19
N ARG A 184 6.21 5.50 -6.75
CA ARG A 184 6.54 4.12 -7.11
C ARG A 184 6.35 3.81 -8.59
N ASP A 185 5.44 4.50 -9.27
CA ASP A 185 5.22 4.34 -10.70
C ASP A 185 6.39 4.90 -11.52
N ASP A 186 6.94 6.05 -11.11
CA ASP A 186 8.15 6.62 -11.70
C ASP A 186 9.36 5.74 -11.42
N ALA A 187 9.51 5.24 -10.18
CA ALA A 187 10.59 4.30 -9.84
C ALA A 187 10.51 3.03 -10.70
N ARG A 188 9.31 2.47 -10.86
CA ARG A 188 9.05 1.34 -11.75
C ARG A 188 9.40 1.66 -13.20
N TYR A 189 9.01 2.83 -13.68
CA TYR A 189 9.32 3.32 -15.02
C TYR A 189 10.84 3.41 -15.24
N VAL A 190 11.59 3.97 -14.28
CA VAL A 190 13.05 4.07 -14.32
C VAL A 190 13.69 2.68 -14.38
N CYS A 191 13.27 1.77 -13.52
CA CYS A 191 13.76 0.39 -13.51
C CYS A 191 13.50 -0.33 -14.85
N LEU A 192 12.31 -0.17 -15.42
CA LEU A 192 11.96 -0.77 -16.72
C LEU A 192 12.70 -0.11 -17.89
N CYS A 193 12.93 1.20 -17.86
CA CYS A 193 13.79 1.90 -18.82
C CYS A 193 15.22 1.33 -18.78
N PHE A 194 15.75 1.11 -17.58
CA PHE A 194 17.07 0.51 -17.40
C PHE A 194 17.11 -0.90 -18.00
N LEU A 195 16.13 -1.75 -17.67
CA LEU A 195 16.05 -3.10 -18.25
C LEU A 195 15.92 -3.08 -19.78
N ALA A 196 15.08 -2.20 -20.34
CA ALA A 196 14.94 -2.06 -21.79
C ALA A 196 16.18 -1.49 -22.48
N SER A 197 16.98 -0.68 -21.78
CA SER A 197 18.26 -0.17 -22.30
C SER A 197 19.33 -1.26 -22.40
N ILE A 198 19.36 -2.20 -21.44
CA ILE A 198 20.36 -3.27 -21.38
C ILE A 198 19.89 -4.53 -22.14
N PHE A 199 18.60 -4.83 -22.11
CA PHE A 199 17.98 -6.02 -22.68
C PHE A 199 16.86 -5.68 -23.68
N PRO A 200 17.13 -4.87 -24.73
CA PRO A 200 16.11 -4.39 -25.67
C PRO A 200 15.40 -5.50 -26.48
N TRP A 201 15.97 -6.71 -26.53
CA TRP A 201 15.36 -7.84 -27.23
C TRP A 201 14.24 -8.53 -26.45
N CYS A 202 14.13 -8.30 -25.13
CA CYS A 202 13.08 -8.90 -24.30
C CYS A 202 12.32 -7.87 -23.45
N TYR A 203 12.72 -6.60 -23.48
CA TYR A 203 11.98 -5.50 -22.87
C TYR A 203 11.78 -4.38 -23.89
N ALA A 204 10.52 -3.96 -24.03
CA ALA A 204 10.21 -2.74 -24.76
C ALA A 204 10.51 -1.53 -23.89
N MET A 205 11.11 -0.48 -24.46
CA MET A 205 11.23 0.81 -23.76
C MET A 205 9.84 1.29 -23.37
N PRO A 206 9.54 1.45 -22.07
CA PRO A 206 8.27 1.99 -21.67
C PRO A 206 8.18 3.42 -22.18
N ARG A 207 7.01 3.80 -22.70
CA ARG A 207 6.76 5.21 -22.99
C ARG A 207 6.53 5.88 -21.65
N LYS A 208 7.16 7.02 -21.43
CA LYS A 208 6.77 7.91 -20.33
C LYS A 208 5.35 8.35 -20.65
N THR A 209 4.37 7.68 -20.06
CA THR A 209 3.09 8.32 -19.84
C THR A 209 3.41 9.42 -18.86
N ASP A 210 3.38 10.68 -19.29
CA ASP A 210 3.45 11.80 -18.35
C ASP A 210 2.49 11.46 -17.20
N LYS A 211 2.88 11.74 -15.96
CA LYS A 211 1.93 11.69 -14.83
C LYS A 211 0.69 12.57 -15.11
N ASP A 212 0.85 13.53 -16.02
CA ASP A 212 -0.18 14.39 -16.60
C ASP A 212 -0.92 13.81 -17.84
N SER A 213 -0.55 12.62 -18.34
CA SER A 213 -1.13 11.98 -19.54
C SER A 213 -2.23 10.95 -19.25
N TYR A 214 -2.63 10.78 -17.99
CA TYR A 214 -3.97 10.27 -17.76
C TYR A 214 -4.93 11.29 -18.36
N PRO A 215 -5.91 10.89 -19.19
CA PRO A 215 -6.93 11.83 -19.64
C PRO A 215 -7.45 12.54 -18.39
N ALA A 216 -7.47 13.88 -18.43
CA ALA A 216 -7.75 14.71 -17.26
C ALA A 216 -8.89 14.09 -16.44
N THR A 217 -8.57 13.59 -15.25
CA THR A 217 -9.60 12.97 -14.43
C THR A 217 -10.54 14.06 -13.98
N THR A 218 -11.75 14.05 -14.51
CA THR A 218 -12.73 15.07 -14.18
C THR A 218 -13.62 14.53 -13.09
N ILE A 219 -13.87 15.30 -12.03
CA ILE A 219 -14.79 14.92 -10.96
C ILE A 219 -16.10 15.68 -11.12
N SER A 220 -17.23 14.99 -11.14
CA SER A 220 -18.56 15.62 -11.15
C SER A 220 -19.51 14.99 -10.15
N LYS A 221 -20.48 15.76 -9.64
CA LYS A 221 -21.59 15.21 -8.85
C LYS A 221 -22.43 14.31 -9.76
N ALA A 222 -22.81 13.14 -9.27
CA ALA A 222 -23.68 12.21 -9.98
C ALA A 222 -25.09 12.79 -10.14
N THR A 223 -25.70 12.53 -11.28
CA THR A 223 -27.09 12.86 -11.58
C THR A 223 -27.85 11.59 -11.97
N SER A 224 -29.17 11.69 -12.18
CA SER A 224 -29.98 10.56 -12.64
C SER A 224 -29.49 9.97 -13.98
N ASN A 225 -28.77 10.76 -14.80
CA ASN A 225 -28.17 10.27 -16.05
C ASN A 225 -26.96 9.34 -15.81
N ASP A 226 -26.35 9.40 -14.63
CA ASP A 226 -25.12 8.67 -14.31
C ASP A 226 -25.38 7.37 -13.52
N ILE A 227 -26.66 7.05 -13.20
CA ILE A 227 -27.06 5.88 -12.39
C ILE A 227 -26.38 4.61 -12.88
N ASN A 228 -26.39 4.35 -14.19
CA ASN A 228 -25.80 3.12 -14.75
C ASN A 228 -24.29 3.01 -14.48
N GLN A 229 -23.56 4.12 -14.60
CA GLN A 229 -22.11 4.15 -14.40
C GLN A 229 -21.76 3.98 -12.91
N VAL A 230 -22.46 4.70 -12.04
CA VAL A 230 -22.26 4.60 -10.59
C VAL A 230 -22.64 3.22 -10.07
N SER A 231 -23.75 2.64 -10.54
CA SER A 231 -24.22 1.33 -10.08
C SER A 231 -23.24 0.22 -10.42
N ARG A 232 -22.57 0.31 -11.58
CA ARG A 232 -21.48 -0.62 -11.92
C ARG A 232 -20.32 -0.51 -10.93
N LEU A 233 -19.86 0.71 -10.63
CA LEU A 233 -18.77 0.91 -9.68
C LEU A 233 -19.16 0.52 -8.25
N PHE A 234 -20.40 0.79 -7.85
CA PHE A 234 -20.94 0.40 -6.55
C PHE A 234 -21.04 -1.12 -6.41
N ASP A 235 -21.44 -1.84 -7.46
CA ASP A 235 -21.44 -3.31 -7.44
C ASP A 235 -20.00 -3.87 -7.32
N LEU A 236 -19.03 -3.28 -8.00
CA LEU A 236 -17.61 -3.64 -7.85
C LEU A 236 -17.07 -3.34 -6.45
N TYR A 237 -17.48 -2.22 -5.84
CA TYR A 237 -17.21 -1.90 -4.44
C TYR A 237 -17.77 -2.97 -3.49
N ARG A 238 -19.03 -3.39 -3.70
CA ARG A 238 -19.64 -4.46 -2.90
C ARG A 238 -18.89 -5.78 -3.02
N GLN A 239 -18.47 -6.13 -4.23
CA GLN A 239 -17.66 -7.33 -4.49
C GLN A 239 -16.29 -7.25 -3.81
N PHE A 240 -15.68 -6.06 -3.71
CA PHE A 240 -14.45 -5.85 -2.95
C PHE A 240 -14.65 -6.16 -1.45
N TYR A 241 -15.85 -5.93 -0.90
CA TYR A 241 -16.25 -6.35 0.45
C TYR A 241 -16.95 -7.72 0.49
N GLU A 242 -16.52 -8.63 -0.39
CA GLU A 242 -16.90 -10.06 -0.42
C GLU A 242 -18.40 -10.34 -0.68
N GLN A 243 -19.16 -9.38 -1.19
CA GLN A 243 -20.53 -9.62 -1.64
C GLN A 243 -20.56 -10.23 -3.05
N GLY A 244 -21.61 -11.00 -3.35
CA GLY A 244 -21.85 -11.50 -4.71
C GLY A 244 -22.22 -10.37 -5.68
N PRO A 245 -21.89 -10.50 -6.98
CA PRO A 245 -22.26 -9.53 -8.01
C PRO A 245 -23.79 -9.44 -8.13
N ASP A 246 -24.34 -8.23 -7.98
CA ASP A 246 -25.77 -7.97 -8.12
C ASP A 246 -25.99 -6.54 -8.62
N LEU A 247 -25.81 -6.35 -9.93
CA LEU A 247 -25.96 -5.07 -10.59
C LEU A 247 -27.40 -4.52 -10.49
N ALA A 248 -28.42 -5.39 -10.44
CA ALA A 248 -29.81 -4.96 -10.32
C ALA A 248 -30.09 -4.35 -8.94
N LEU A 249 -29.55 -4.95 -7.88
CA LEU A 249 -29.57 -4.38 -6.53
C LEU A 249 -28.82 -3.05 -6.49
N ALA A 250 -27.62 -2.98 -7.07
CA ALA A 250 -26.83 -1.76 -7.14
C ALA A 250 -27.58 -0.62 -7.86
N GLN A 251 -28.23 -0.92 -9.00
CA GLN A 251 -29.04 0.04 -9.75
C GLN A 251 -30.20 0.58 -8.93
N ARG A 252 -30.96 -0.30 -8.27
CA ARG A 252 -32.06 0.12 -7.41
C ARG A 252 -31.57 1.02 -6.27
N TYR A 253 -30.51 0.59 -5.58
CA TYR A 253 -29.95 1.32 -4.44
C TYR A 253 -29.46 2.72 -4.85
N ILE A 254 -28.60 2.82 -5.86
CA ILE A 254 -28.05 4.10 -6.32
C ILE A 254 -29.16 5.01 -6.89
N SER A 255 -30.15 4.44 -7.60
CA SER A 255 -31.29 5.20 -8.09
C SER A 255 -32.09 5.83 -6.94
N GLU A 256 -32.35 5.08 -5.87
CA GLU A 256 -33.04 5.59 -4.68
C GLU A 256 -32.21 6.68 -3.99
N GLN A 257 -30.91 6.47 -3.82
CA GLN A 257 -30.00 7.44 -3.20
C GLN A 257 -29.96 8.79 -3.93
N ILE A 258 -29.86 8.77 -5.27
CA ILE A 258 -29.83 9.98 -6.09
C ILE A 258 -31.21 10.64 -6.15
N THR A 259 -32.28 9.86 -6.34
CA THR A 259 -33.64 10.41 -6.52
C THR A 259 -34.17 11.06 -5.25
N ASN A 260 -33.84 10.50 -4.09
CA ASN A 260 -34.26 11.01 -2.80
C ASN A 260 -33.28 12.04 -2.21
N ASP A 261 -32.22 12.41 -2.94
CA ASP A 261 -31.12 13.27 -2.46
C ASP A 261 -30.59 12.83 -1.08
N SER A 262 -30.57 11.51 -0.84
CA SER A 262 -30.23 10.93 0.45
C SER A 262 -28.71 10.86 0.69
N SER A 263 -27.93 10.93 -0.39
CA SER A 263 -26.48 11.04 -0.35
C SER A 263 -25.95 11.82 -1.54
N VAL A 264 -24.75 12.37 -1.38
CA VAL A 264 -24.00 13.03 -2.46
C VAL A 264 -22.97 12.06 -3.01
N ILE A 265 -23.07 11.77 -4.30
CA ILE A 265 -22.12 10.90 -4.99
C ILE A 265 -21.27 11.75 -5.94
N PHE A 266 -19.94 11.62 -5.85
CA PHE A 266 -19.01 12.15 -6.85
C PHE A 266 -18.43 11.01 -7.69
N ILE A 267 -18.24 11.27 -8.98
CA ILE A 267 -17.75 10.30 -9.95
C ILE A 267 -16.45 10.82 -10.55
N ALA A 268 -15.46 9.96 -10.64
CA ALA A 268 -14.23 10.20 -11.39
C ALA A 268 -14.37 9.66 -12.81
N TRP A 269 -14.18 10.54 -13.78
CA TRP A 269 -14.29 10.25 -15.21
C TRP A 269 -12.92 10.27 -15.89
N ILE A 270 -12.73 9.35 -16.82
CA ILE A 270 -11.62 9.38 -17.80
C ILE A 270 -12.18 9.48 -19.21
N GLY A 271 -11.46 10.13 -20.12
CA GLY A 271 -11.89 10.38 -21.49
C GLY A 271 -12.60 11.74 -21.66
N GLU A 272 -12.89 12.13 -22.90
CA GLU A 272 -13.46 13.43 -23.23
C GLU A 272 -14.95 13.33 -23.61
N SER A 273 -15.74 14.32 -23.19
CA SER A 273 -17.15 14.53 -23.58
C SER A 273 -18.05 13.27 -23.46
N GLU A 274 -18.46 12.68 -24.59
CA GLU A 274 -19.45 11.58 -24.65
C GLU A 274 -18.82 10.18 -24.45
N ASP A 275 -17.52 10.02 -24.70
CA ASP A 275 -16.80 8.75 -24.50
C ASP A 275 -16.25 8.59 -23.07
N ARG A 276 -16.71 9.44 -22.14
CA ARG A 276 -16.27 9.42 -20.76
C ARG A 276 -16.66 8.11 -20.07
N ARG A 277 -15.72 7.52 -19.35
CA ARG A 277 -15.93 6.31 -18.54
C ARG A 277 -15.72 6.63 -17.07
N ALA A 278 -16.66 6.19 -16.23
CA ALA A 278 -16.50 6.26 -14.79
C ALA A 278 -15.50 5.19 -14.32
N VAL A 279 -14.55 5.60 -13.48
CA VAL A 279 -13.47 4.72 -12.96
C VAL A 279 -13.34 4.74 -11.44
N GLY A 280 -14.09 5.60 -10.78
CA GLY A 280 -14.15 5.66 -9.32
C GLY A 280 -15.31 6.52 -8.87
N PHE A 281 -15.71 6.34 -7.62
CA PHE A 281 -16.75 7.16 -7.01
C PHE A 281 -16.47 7.35 -5.52
N THR A 282 -17.12 8.35 -4.94
CA THR A 282 -17.30 8.47 -3.51
C THR A 282 -18.74 8.84 -3.19
N GLN A 283 -19.24 8.37 -2.04
CA GLN A 283 -20.60 8.61 -1.57
C GLN A 283 -20.58 9.11 -0.12
N LEU A 284 -21.23 10.26 0.10
CA LEU A 284 -21.29 10.96 1.38
C LEU A 284 -22.72 11.15 1.85
N TYR A 285 -22.93 11.01 3.16
CA TYR A 285 -24.21 11.23 3.82
C TYR A 285 -24.14 12.44 4.73
N SER A 286 -25.15 13.30 4.68
CA SER A 286 -25.26 14.41 5.63
C SER A 286 -25.85 13.89 6.94
N THR A 287 -25.29 14.30 8.07
CA THR A 287 -25.80 14.01 9.41
C THR A 287 -25.42 15.13 10.37
N PHE A 288 -25.59 14.92 11.68
CA PHE A 288 -25.32 15.90 12.72
C PHE A 288 -24.46 15.30 13.83
N CYS A 289 -23.49 16.08 14.30
CA CYS A 289 -22.81 15.82 15.55
C CYS A 289 -23.58 16.50 16.68
N SER A 290 -24.27 15.73 17.54
CA SER A 290 -25.03 16.30 18.65
C SER A 290 -24.16 16.95 19.73
N VAL A 291 -22.87 16.56 19.84
CA VAL A 291 -21.93 17.14 20.81
C VAL A 291 -21.49 18.54 20.38
N GLU A 292 -21.20 18.73 19.09
CA GLU A 292 -20.84 20.04 18.52
C GLU A 292 -22.06 20.89 18.15
N ALA A 293 -23.25 20.28 18.13
CA ALA A 293 -24.49 20.87 17.63
C ALA A 293 -24.35 21.45 16.21
N SER A 294 -23.59 20.74 15.35
CA SER A 294 -23.28 21.13 13.98
C SER A 294 -23.58 20.00 13.00
N PRO A 295 -23.88 20.31 11.72
CA PRO A 295 -23.92 19.29 10.68
C PRO A 295 -22.51 18.74 10.43
N ILE A 296 -22.45 17.50 10.00
CA ILE A 296 -21.22 16.83 9.54
C ILE A 296 -21.53 16.02 8.28
N TRP A 297 -20.49 15.65 7.56
CA TRP A 297 -20.59 14.66 6.48
C TRP A 297 -19.97 13.34 6.93
N VAL A 298 -20.54 12.23 6.49
CA VAL A 298 -19.93 10.91 6.64
C VAL A 298 -19.57 10.39 5.27
N LEU A 299 -18.28 10.17 5.02
CA LEU A 299 -17.79 9.45 3.85
C LEU A 299 -18.03 7.96 4.09
N TYR A 300 -18.99 7.38 3.39
CA TYR A 300 -19.35 5.98 3.58
C TYR A 300 -18.65 5.09 2.55
N ASP A 301 -18.65 5.52 1.29
CA ASP A 301 -18.07 4.74 0.20
C ASP A 301 -16.99 5.54 -0.53
N LEU A 302 -15.86 4.89 -0.78
CA LEU A 302 -14.81 5.35 -1.68
C LEU A 302 -14.30 4.13 -2.45
N TYR A 303 -14.33 4.21 -3.78
CA TYR A 303 -13.85 3.12 -4.62
C TYR A 303 -13.21 3.65 -5.90
N VAL A 304 -12.12 2.99 -6.29
CA VAL A 304 -11.45 3.17 -7.59
C VAL A 304 -11.19 1.77 -8.16
N GLU A 305 -11.46 1.59 -9.46
CA GLU A 305 -11.17 0.36 -10.20
C GLU A 305 -9.71 -0.08 -9.97
N GLU A 306 -9.49 -1.39 -9.80
CA GLU A 306 -8.21 -1.95 -9.36
C GLU A 306 -7.03 -1.57 -10.27
N ASP A 307 -7.21 -1.60 -11.59
CA ASP A 307 -6.21 -1.22 -12.60
C ASP A 307 -5.92 0.30 -12.64
N ARG A 308 -6.65 1.08 -11.84
CA ARG A 308 -6.57 2.54 -11.78
C ARG A 308 -6.15 3.07 -10.40
N ARG A 309 -5.93 2.19 -9.43
CA ARG A 309 -5.39 2.58 -8.10
C ARG A 309 -3.95 3.08 -8.21
N GLY A 310 -3.50 3.84 -7.20
CA GLY A 310 -2.17 4.48 -7.17
C GLY A 310 -2.03 5.74 -8.03
N LYS A 311 -3.03 6.08 -8.87
CA LYS A 311 -2.96 7.17 -9.86
C LYS A 311 -3.59 8.48 -9.39
N GLY A 312 -3.68 8.70 -8.08
CA GLY A 312 -4.25 9.93 -7.50
C GLY A 312 -5.78 10.10 -7.61
N ILE A 313 -6.51 9.22 -8.30
CA ILE A 313 -7.98 9.34 -8.49
C ILE A 313 -8.73 9.41 -7.15
N GLY A 314 -8.37 8.56 -6.18
CA GLY A 314 -8.95 8.59 -4.84
C GLY A 314 -8.73 9.94 -4.14
N LYS A 315 -7.53 10.51 -4.29
CA LYS A 315 -7.19 11.84 -3.76
C LYS A 315 -8.05 12.93 -4.39
N SER A 316 -8.24 12.90 -5.71
CA SER A 316 -9.11 13.86 -6.42
C SER A 316 -10.59 13.75 -6.02
N LEU A 317 -11.10 12.53 -5.83
CA LEU A 317 -12.46 12.30 -5.31
C LEU A 317 -12.62 12.91 -3.91
N MET A 318 -11.68 12.64 -3.01
CA MET A 318 -11.69 13.15 -1.65
C MET A 318 -11.56 14.68 -1.59
N GLN A 319 -10.68 15.27 -2.41
CA GLN A 319 -10.57 16.73 -2.50
C GLN A 319 -11.88 17.37 -2.96
N LYS A 320 -12.63 16.72 -3.87
CA LYS A 320 -13.95 17.22 -4.27
C LYS A 320 -14.97 17.10 -3.13
N ALA A 321 -14.90 16.03 -2.36
CA ALA A 321 -15.71 15.87 -1.15
C ALA A 321 -15.38 16.95 -0.09
N HIS A 322 -14.10 17.23 0.15
CA HIS A 322 -13.63 18.34 1.01
C HIS A 322 -14.17 19.68 0.55
N GLN A 323 -14.06 19.98 -0.75
CA GLN A 323 -14.59 21.23 -1.31
C GLN A 323 -16.09 21.36 -1.02
N MET A 324 -16.86 20.30 -1.27
CA MET A 324 -18.31 20.30 -1.02
C MET A 324 -18.66 20.46 0.46
N ALA A 325 -17.91 19.81 1.36
CA ALA A 325 -18.11 19.98 2.79
C ALA A 325 -17.74 21.40 3.26
N ALA A 326 -16.65 21.99 2.75
CA ALA A 326 -16.23 23.35 3.09
C ALA A 326 -17.17 24.43 2.52
N GLU A 327 -17.87 24.14 1.42
CA GLU A 327 -18.94 24.99 0.87
C GLU A 327 -20.27 24.83 1.62
N SER A 328 -20.37 23.87 2.56
CA SER A 328 -21.52 23.64 3.42
C SER A 328 -21.28 24.16 4.85
N ASP A 329 -22.30 24.14 5.71
CA ASP A 329 -22.17 24.51 7.13
C ASP A 329 -21.53 23.39 8.00
N ALA A 330 -21.03 22.32 7.38
CA ALA A 330 -20.52 21.15 8.10
C ALA A 330 -19.20 21.44 8.83
N SER A 331 -19.06 20.97 10.08
CA SER A 331 -17.84 21.17 10.86
C SER A 331 -16.70 20.21 10.48
N ARG A 332 -17.03 19.03 9.94
CA ARG A 332 -16.05 18.00 9.54
C ARG A 332 -16.63 16.93 8.61
N ILE A 333 -15.74 16.05 8.13
CA ILE A 333 -16.08 14.79 7.47
C ILE A 333 -15.56 13.63 8.34
N ASP A 334 -16.45 12.72 8.74
CA ASP A 334 -16.09 11.48 9.43
C ASP A 334 -16.04 10.31 8.43
N LEU A 335 -15.18 9.34 8.69
CA LEU A 335 -15.06 8.13 7.89
C LEU A 335 -14.62 6.94 8.74
N GLU A 336 -14.88 5.74 8.25
CA GLU A 336 -14.41 4.50 8.86
C GLU A 336 -13.77 3.64 7.78
N THR A 337 -12.73 2.89 8.14
CA THR A 337 -12.06 1.96 7.23
C THR A 337 -11.61 0.72 7.99
N ALA A 338 -11.47 -0.39 7.28
CA ALA A 338 -10.99 -1.63 7.86
C ALA A 338 -9.50 -1.50 8.27
N PHE A 339 -9.12 -2.14 9.37
CA PHE A 339 -7.76 -2.07 9.91
C PHE A 339 -6.69 -2.55 8.95
N ASP A 340 -7.04 -3.46 8.03
CA ASP A 340 -6.19 -4.03 6.99
C ASP A 340 -6.24 -3.25 5.67
N ASN A 341 -7.12 -2.24 5.54
CA ASN A 341 -7.16 -1.37 4.37
C ASN A 341 -6.09 -0.26 4.49
N VAL A 342 -4.82 -0.67 4.50
CA VAL A 342 -3.65 0.20 4.68
C VAL A 342 -3.58 1.26 3.58
N SER A 343 -3.94 0.91 2.35
CA SER A 343 -3.95 1.87 1.23
C SER A 343 -4.95 3.00 1.43
N ALA A 344 -6.14 2.74 1.98
CA ALA A 344 -7.10 3.80 2.27
C ALA A 344 -6.68 4.63 3.48
N GLN A 345 -6.11 3.99 4.53
CA GLN A 345 -5.58 4.70 5.69
C GLN A 345 -4.51 5.74 5.29
N ALA A 346 -3.51 5.32 4.51
CA ALA A 346 -2.47 6.22 3.99
C ALA A 346 -3.06 7.36 3.15
N LEU A 347 -4.06 7.09 2.31
CA LEU A 347 -4.75 8.13 1.54
C LEU A 347 -5.41 9.18 2.48
N TYR A 348 -6.12 8.73 3.50
CA TYR A 348 -6.81 9.63 4.44
C TYR A 348 -5.79 10.44 5.26
N GLU A 349 -4.75 9.81 5.78
CA GLU A 349 -3.70 10.48 6.55
C GLU A 349 -2.96 11.52 5.70
N SER A 350 -2.64 11.20 4.43
CA SER A 350 -2.04 12.16 3.48
C SER A 350 -2.92 13.38 3.17
N LEU A 351 -4.22 13.27 3.44
CA LEU A 351 -5.22 14.31 3.25
C LEU A 351 -5.55 15.07 4.55
N GLY A 352 -4.84 14.77 5.64
CA GLY A 352 -5.01 15.43 6.93
C GLY A 352 -6.12 14.86 7.81
N TYR A 353 -6.65 13.68 7.48
CA TYR A 353 -7.51 12.95 8.42
C TYR A 353 -6.66 12.38 9.56
N GLU A 354 -7.15 12.53 10.78
CA GLU A 354 -6.49 12.00 11.97
C GLU A 354 -7.23 10.75 12.45
N LYS A 355 -6.48 9.70 12.77
CA LYS A 355 -7.04 8.47 13.31
C LYS A 355 -7.55 8.70 14.74
N ASP A 356 -8.84 8.44 14.94
CA ASP A 356 -9.43 8.41 16.27
C ASP A 356 -8.92 7.20 17.08
N ASN A 357 -8.64 7.43 18.36
CA ASN A 357 -8.23 6.40 19.32
C ASN A 357 -9.11 6.38 20.57
N GLU A 358 -10.21 7.15 20.59
CA GLU A 358 -11.06 7.33 21.78
C GLU A 358 -12.38 6.54 21.70
N PHE A 359 -12.88 6.24 20.50
CA PHE A 359 -14.18 5.59 20.32
C PHE A 359 -14.07 4.17 19.77
N TYR A 360 -14.97 3.29 20.23
CA TYR A 360 -15.16 1.94 19.70
C TYR A 360 -16.39 1.88 18.81
N LYS A 361 -16.28 1.23 17.65
CA LYS A 361 -17.42 0.90 16.79
C LYS A 361 -18.11 -0.38 17.27
N TYR A 362 -19.41 -0.31 17.54
CA TYR A 362 -20.26 -1.48 17.80
C TYR A 362 -21.32 -1.59 16.72
N SER A 363 -21.66 -2.81 16.31
CA SER A 363 -22.72 -3.08 15.35
C SER A 363 -23.54 -4.27 15.82
N PHE A 364 -24.85 -4.20 15.70
CA PHE A 364 -25.79 -5.28 15.97
C PHE A 364 -26.53 -5.61 14.68
N GLU A 365 -26.39 -6.85 14.22
CA GLU A 365 -27.08 -7.34 13.03
C GLU A 365 -28.57 -7.55 13.36
N LEU A 366 -29.46 -6.98 12.53
CA LEU A 366 -30.91 -6.96 12.74
C LEU A 366 -31.63 -8.08 11.97
#